data_AF-A0A348S2J3-F1
#
_entry.id   AF-A0A348S2J3-F1
#
_cell.length_a   1.000
_cell.length_b   1.000
_cell.length_c   1.000
_cell.angle_alpha   90.00
_cell.angle_beta   90.00
_cell.angle_gamma   90.00
#
_symmetry.space_group_name_H-M   'P 1'
#
loop_
_entity.id
_entity.type
_entity.pdbx_description
1 polymer ?
#
loop_
_entity_poly.entity_id
_entity_poly.type
_entity_poly.pdbx_seq_one_letter_code
_entity_poly.pdbx_strand_id
1 'polypeptide(L)'
;MDETLLRDVNQFSIQHWKYLYRPEYGSPKADKTKVTPANVKVSHDGMRVRFDVPLLTGRVYEFKALGMKSKSGGDLTNPIGWYTLNHLRLNDTR
;
A
#
# COMPACT_ATOMS: atom_id res chain seq x y z
N MET A 1 6.92 4.42 -15.40
CA MET A 1 7.82 3.34 -14.94
C MET A 1 7.86 2.24 -15.98
N ASP A 2 8.69 1.21 -15.78
CA ASP A 2 8.60 -0.03 -16.56
C ASP A 2 7.22 -0.66 -16.34
N GLU A 3 6.49 -0.90 -17.43
CA GLU A 3 5.11 -1.38 -17.38
C GLU A 3 5.01 -2.85 -16.94
N THR A 4 6.01 -3.67 -17.26
CA THR A 4 6.03 -5.08 -16.88
C THR A 4 6.13 -5.23 -15.35
N LEU A 5 6.99 -4.42 -14.73
CA LEU A 5 7.15 -4.37 -13.27
C LEU A 5 5.90 -3.84 -12.56
N LEU A 6 5.21 -2.86 -13.16
CA LEU A 6 3.97 -2.31 -12.60
C LEU A 6 2.81 -3.33 -12.56
N ARG A 7 2.83 -4.33 -13.44
CA ARG A 7 1.79 -5.37 -13.53
C ARG A 7 2.09 -6.60 -12.67
N ASP A 8 3.32 -6.75 -12.19
CA ASP A 8 3.71 -7.85 -11.31
C ASP A 8 3.34 -7.53 -9.85
N VAL A 9 2.37 -8.27 -9.32
CA VAL A 9 1.88 -8.14 -7.95
C VAL A 9 2.99 -8.37 -6.93
N ASN A 10 4.00 -9.18 -7.26
CA ASN A 10 5.11 -9.50 -6.36
C ASN A 10 6.07 -8.32 -6.13
N GLN A 11 6.03 -7.30 -6.98
CA GLN A 11 6.78 -6.06 -6.77
C GLN A 11 6.17 -5.18 -5.67
N PHE A 12 4.94 -5.49 -5.24
CA PHE A 12 4.24 -4.76 -4.21
C PHE A 12 4.12 -5.58 -2.92
N SER A 13 4.50 -4.98 -1.80
CA SER A 13 4.20 -5.50 -0.47
C SER A 13 3.30 -4.54 0.26
N ILE A 14 2.11 -5.03 0.65
CA ILE A 14 1.13 -4.27 1.41
C ILE A 14 0.97 -4.93 2.77
N GLN A 15 0.98 -4.13 3.82
CA GLN A 15 0.68 -4.57 5.18
C GLN A 15 -0.05 -3.49 5.94
N HIS A 16 -0.78 -3.88 6.98
CA HIS A 16 -1.40 -2.92 7.89
C HIS A 16 -1.19 -3.28 9.35
N TRP A 17 -1.29 -2.29 10.24
CA TRP A 17 -1.28 -2.47 11.69
C TRP A 17 -2.16 -1.42 12.36
N LYS A 18 -2.44 -1.58 13.66
CA LYS A 18 -2.97 -0.48 14.50
C LYS A 18 -1.92 -0.10 15.54
N TYR A 19 -2.05 1.10 16.09
CA TYR A 19 -1.35 1.46 17.31
C TYR A 19 -2.27 1.21 18.50
N LEU A 20 -1.73 0.66 19.57
CA LEU A 20 -2.47 0.50 20.81
C LEU A 20 -2.50 1.83 21.56
N TYR A 21 -3.71 2.32 21.83
CA TYR A 21 -3.89 3.54 22.61
C TYR A 21 -3.55 3.26 24.07
N ARG A 22 -2.41 3.77 24.54
CA ARG A 22 -1.94 3.66 25.91
C ARG A 22 -1.21 4.95 26.32
N PRO A 23 -1.16 5.30 27.61
CA PRO A 23 -0.54 6.53 28.08
C PRO A 23 0.99 6.53 28.01
N GLU A 24 1.63 5.36 27.92
CA GLU A 24 3.08 5.26 27.80
C GLU A 24 3.56 5.75 26.43
N TYR A 25 4.67 6.51 26.43
CA TYR A 25 5.28 6.99 25.20
C TYR A 25 5.76 5.82 24.34
N GLY A 26 5.33 5.81 23.07
CA GLY A 26 5.61 4.75 22.12
C GLY A 26 4.55 3.65 22.18
N SER A 27 3.50 3.80 21.36
CA SER A 27 2.54 2.72 21.15
C SER A 27 3.16 1.63 20.26
N PRO A 28 3.23 0.36 20.71
CA PRO A 28 3.67 -0.71 19.85
C PRO A 28 2.68 -0.92 18.69
N LYS A 29 3.21 -1.36 17.54
CA LYS A 29 2.39 -1.82 16.41
C LYS A 29 1.72 -3.14 16.81
N ALA A 30 0.41 -3.19 16.70
CA ALA A 30 -0.40 -4.39 16.98
C ALA A 30 -1.18 -4.85 15.75
N ASP A 31 -1.53 -6.14 15.75
CA ASP A 31 -2.19 -6.89 14.66
C ASP A 31 -1.59 -6.61 13.28
N LYS A 32 -0.25 -6.66 13.20
CA LYS A 32 0.44 -6.49 11.93
C LYS A 32 0.07 -7.63 10.99
N THR A 33 -0.54 -7.29 9.86
CA THR A 33 -1.10 -8.25 8.91
C THR A 33 -0.62 -7.93 7.50
N LYS A 34 -0.18 -8.95 6.76
CA LYS A 34 0.13 -8.82 5.33
C LYS A 34 -1.16 -8.86 4.53
N VAL A 35 -1.25 -8.02 3.50
CA VAL A 35 -2.42 -7.92 2.64
C VAL A 35 -2.01 -8.32 1.23
N THR A 36 -2.62 -9.38 0.71
CA THR A 36 -2.50 -9.75 -0.69
C THR A 36 -3.63 -9.08 -1.47
N PRO A 37 -3.34 -8.21 -2.45
CA PRO A 37 -4.39 -7.60 -3.27
C PRO A 37 -5.05 -8.65 -4.16
N ALA A 38 -6.37 -8.57 -4.29
CA ALA A 38 -7.13 -9.44 -5.19
C ALA A 38 -6.92 -9.05 -6.66
N ASN A 39 -6.64 -7.77 -6.92
CA ASN A 39 -6.37 -7.25 -8.25
C ASN A 39 -5.42 -6.05 -8.19
N VAL A 40 -4.64 -5.88 -9.26
CA VAL A 40 -3.74 -4.75 -9.46
C VAL A 40 -4.00 -4.16 -10.84
N LYS A 41 -4.42 -2.89 -10.88
CA LYS A 41 -4.72 -2.17 -12.13
C LYS A 41 -3.75 -1.03 -12.31
N VAL A 42 -3.10 -0.99 -13.46
CA VAL A 42 -2.20 0.09 -13.86
C VAL A 42 -2.96 1.05 -14.78
N SER A 43 -2.82 2.36 -14.57
CA SER A 43 -3.40 3.37 -15.46
C SER A 43 -2.70 3.38 -16.83
N HIS A 44 -3.40 3.87 -17.86
CA HIS A 44 -2.87 3.94 -19.21
C HIS A 44 -1.58 4.79 -19.32
N ASP A 45 -1.46 5.83 -18.49
CA ASP A 45 -0.26 6.67 -18.41
C ASP A 45 0.92 6.01 -17.67
N GLY A 46 0.71 4.84 -17.03
CA GLY A 46 1.73 4.14 -16.26
C GLY A 46 2.20 4.90 -15.02
N MET A 47 1.39 5.84 -14.52
CA MET A 47 1.70 6.70 -13.37
C MET A 47 0.88 6.37 -12.12
N ARG A 48 -0.15 5.53 -12.23
CA ARG A 48 -1.01 5.13 -11.11
C ARG A 48 -1.19 3.61 -11.09
N VAL A 49 -1.18 3.06 -9.88
CA VAL A 49 -1.50 1.67 -9.61
C VAL A 49 -2.61 1.64 -8.57
N ARG A 50 -3.67 0.87 -8.85
CA ARG A 50 -4.79 0.65 -7.95
C ARG A 50 -4.78 -0.79 -7.45
N PHE A 51 -4.86 -0.95 -6.14
CA PHE A 51 -4.95 -2.24 -5.46
C PHE A 51 -6.36 -2.44 -4.94
N ASP A 52 -6.96 -3.57 -5.28
CA ASP A 52 -8.22 -3.98 -4.69
C ASP A 52 -7.88 -4.84 -3.44
N VAL A 53 -8.03 -4.24 -2.25
CA VAL A 53 -7.68 -4.83 -0.95
C VAL A 53 -8.81 -4.63 0.06
N PRO A 54 -8.98 -5.54 1.03
CA PRO A 54 -9.89 -5.30 2.15
C PRO A 54 -9.40 -4.12 2.99
N LEU A 55 -10.30 -3.16 3.23
CA LEU A 55 -10.03 -1.96 3.99
C LEU A 55 -10.62 -2.05 5.40
N LEU A 56 -9.80 -1.72 6.40
CA LEU A 56 -10.15 -1.73 7.82
C LEU A 56 -9.81 -0.35 8.40
N THR A 57 -10.83 0.33 8.92
CA THR A 57 -10.66 1.63 9.58
C THR A 57 -9.81 1.51 10.85
N GLY A 58 -9.12 2.58 11.22
CA GLY A 58 -8.21 2.62 12.36
C GLY A 58 -6.89 1.86 12.12
N ARG A 59 -6.58 1.54 10.86
CA ARG A 59 -5.32 0.90 10.47
C ARG A 59 -4.40 1.86 9.73
N VAL A 60 -3.11 1.74 10.00
CA VAL A 60 -2.05 2.29 9.17
C VAL A 60 -1.67 1.25 8.14
N TYR A 61 -1.77 1.59 6.87
CA TYR A 61 -1.32 0.81 5.73
C TYR A 61 0.07 1.27 5.32
N GLU A 62 0.93 0.31 5.03
CA GLU A 62 2.22 0.51 4.40
C GLU A 62 2.20 -0.16 3.04
N PHE A 63 2.62 0.59 2.03
CA PHE A 63 2.79 0.15 0.66
C PHE A 63 4.26 0.22 0.31
N LYS A 64 4.83 -0.89 -0.13
CA LYS A 64 6.20 -0.97 -0.62
C LYS A 64 6.18 -1.38 -2.08
N ALA A 65 6.80 -0.60 -2.94
CA ALA A 65 7.03 -0.91 -4.34
C ALA A 65 8.52 -1.23 -4.52
N LEU A 66 8.89 -2.48 -4.25
CA LEU A 66 10.27 -2.94 -4.26
C LEU A 66 10.69 -3.26 -5.69
N GLY A 67 11.95 -3.03 -6.04
CA GLY A 67 12.48 -3.38 -7.36
C GLY A 67 11.94 -2.56 -8.53
N MET A 68 11.15 -1.51 -8.26
CA MET A 68 10.59 -0.64 -9.29
C MET A 68 11.68 0.16 -10.01
N LYS A 69 11.62 0.11 -11.34
CA LYS A 69 12.51 0.87 -12.22
C LYS A 69 11.75 1.78 -13.16
N SER A 70 12.38 2.92 -13.47
CA SER A 70 11.95 3.79 -14.55
C SER A 70 12.21 3.11 -15.91
N LYS A 71 11.62 3.65 -16.99
CA LYS A 71 11.89 3.17 -18.35
C LYS A 71 13.37 3.33 -18.75
N SER A 72 14.09 4.23 -18.11
CA SER A 72 15.53 4.45 -18.30
C SER A 72 16.40 3.65 -17.32
N GLY A 73 15.80 2.77 -16.50
CA GLY A 73 16.52 1.87 -15.58
C GLY A 73 16.86 2.47 -14.22
N GLY A 74 16.44 3.71 -13.94
CA GLY A 74 16.65 4.36 -12.65
C GLY A 74 15.73 3.80 -11.55
N ASP A 75 16.24 3.70 -10.32
CA ASP A 75 15.48 3.16 -9.20
C ASP A 75 14.48 4.17 -8.62
N LEU A 76 13.41 3.67 -8.01
CA LEU A 76 12.45 4.49 -7.29
C LEU A 76 13.04 4.98 -5.96
N THR A 77 13.25 6.30 -5.83
CA THR A 77 13.85 6.92 -4.63
C THR A 77 13.03 6.70 -3.35
N ASN A 78 11.70 6.76 -3.47
CA ASN A 78 10.78 6.56 -2.34
C ASN A 78 9.88 5.35 -2.62
N PRO A 79 10.35 4.13 -2.33
CA PRO A 79 9.57 2.93 -2.61
C PRO A 79 8.51 2.65 -1.54
N ILE A 80 8.47 3.43 -0.46
CA ILE A 80 7.57 3.20 0.67
C ILE A 80 6.61 4.37 0.83
N GLY A 81 5.31 4.07 0.94
CA GLY A 81 4.27 5.02 1.29
C GLY A 81 3.43 4.50 2.45
N TRP A 82 2.89 5.42 3.26
CA TRP A 82 2.00 5.09 4.37
C TRP A 82 0.69 5.86 4.26
N TYR A 83 -0.40 5.20 4.69
CA TYR A 83 -1.73 5.81 4.74
C TYR A 83 -2.49 5.33 5.97
N THR A 84 -3.00 6.26 6.77
CA THR A 84 -3.88 5.93 7.90
C THR A 84 -5.33 6.03 7.45
N LEU A 85 -6.04 4.91 7.43
CA LEU A 85 -7.45 4.87 7.09
C LEU A 85 -8.29 5.18 8.33
N ASN A 86 -8.66 6.45 8.51
CA ASN A 86 -9.48 6.87 9.64
C ASN A 86 -10.96 6.54 9.44
N HIS A 87 -11.48 6.83 8.24
CA HIS A 87 -12.88 6.64 7.90
C HIS A 87 -13.01 6.08 6.49
N LEU A 88 -13.93 5.14 6.31
CA LEU A 88 -14.41 4.76 4.98
C LEU A 88 -15.43 5.78 4.53
N ARG A 89 -15.36 6.17 3.25
CA ARG A 89 -16.40 7.02 2.68
C ARG A 89 -17.68 6.19 2.55
N LEU A 90 -18.81 6.76 2.97
CA LEU A 90 -20.12 6.09 3.03
C LEU A 90 -20.61 5.45 1.71
N ASN A 91 -19.95 5.70 0.57
CA ASN A 91 -20.31 5.17 -0.74
C ASN A 91 -19.28 4.21 -1.36
N ASP A 92 -18.25 3.77 -0.63
CA ASP A 92 -17.21 2.85 -1.13
C ASP A 92 -17.58 1.35 -1.04
N THR A 93 -18.88 1.03 -0.95
CA THR A 93 -19.39 -0.32 -1.17
C THR A 93 -19.67 -0.53 -2.66
N ARG A 94 -18.64 -0.84 -3.44
CA ARG A 94 -18.79 -1.38 -4.80
C ARG A 94 -17.70 -2.41 -5.11
#